data_AF-A0A078KU60-F1
#
_entry.id   AF-A0A078KU60-F1
#
_cell.length_a   1.000
_cell.length_b   1.000
_cell.length_c   1.000
_cell.angle_alpha   90.00
_cell.angle_beta   90.00
_cell.angle_gamma   90.00
#
_symmetry.space_group_name_H-M   'P 1'
#
loop_
_entity.id
_entity.type
_entity.pdbx_description
1 polymer ?
#
loop_
_entity_poly.entity_id
_entity_poly.type
_entity_poly.pdbx_seq_one_letter_code
_entity_poly.pdbx_strand_id
1 'polypeptide(L)'
;MKKKYSKKRLKRLIDAYVETDGVKSLAGLALYLGIDSAELNQLQSDSKDGYSEIIAYARTCIEKDIVENGLRGKYNASMASFILRSSFGYRDKGELPPQGPVKIEVAEELLGDAV
;
A
#
# COMPACT_ATOMS: atom_id res chain seq x y z
N MET A 1 -1.53 9.62 -23.58
CA MET A 1 -0.32 10.11 -22.89
C MET A 1 0.91 9.71 -23.71
N LYS A 2 1.83 10.63 -24.05
CA LYS A 2 3.08 10.24 -24.72
C LYS A 2 3.95 9.52 -23.71
N LYS A 3 4.29 8.25 -23.96
CA LYS A 3 5.13 7.45 -23.05
C LYS A 3 6.52 8.09 -22.98
N LYS A 4 6.82 8.75 -21.85
CA LYS A 4 8.08 9.46 -21.59
C LYS A 4 9.29 8.52 -21.55
N TYR A 5 9.06 7.26 -21.19
CA TYR A 5 10.08 6.23 -21.06
C TYR A 5 9.71 5.00 -21.87
N SER A 6 10.71 4.29 -22.39
CA SER A 6 10.53 2.90 -22.82
C SER A 6 10.54 1.97 -21.59
N LYS A 7 9.88 0.80 -21.68
CA LYS A 7 9.85 -0.19 -20.57
C LYS A 7 11.24 -0.54 -20.05
N LYS A 8 12.18 -0.82 -20.97
CA LYS A 8 13.58 -1.14 -20.63
C LYS A 8 14.30 0.01 -19.94
N ARG A 9 13.95 1.27 -20.26
CA ARG A 9 14.49 2.44 -19.57
C ARG A 9 13.86 2.60 -18.19
N LEU A 10 12.55 2.48 -18.09
CA LEU A 10 11.84 2.56 -16.81
C LEU A 10 12.33 1.52 -15.82
N LYS A 11 12.43 0.25 -16.24
CA LYS A 11 12.95 -0.81 -15.36
C LYS A 11 14.37 -0.50 -14.87
N ARG A 12 15.27 -0.06 -15.76
CA ARG A 12 16.63 0.34 -15.35
C ARG A 12 16.66 1.49 -14.35
N LEU A 13 15.76 2.48 -14.50
CA LEU A 13 15.66 3.58 -13.54
C LEU A 13 15.13 3.10 -12.19
N ILE A 14 14.16 2.21 -12.18
CA ILE A 14 13.64 1.59 -10.96
C ILE A 14 14.70 0.75 -10.27
N ASP A 15 15.41 -0.11 -11.02
CA ASP A 15 16.50 -0.92 -10.47
C ASP A 15 17.56 0.02 -9.84
N ALA A 16 17.94 1.10 -10.54
CA ALA A 16 18.87 2.09 -10.00
C ALA A 16 18.35 2.80 -8.73
N TYR A 17 17.05 3.14 -8.69
CA TYR A 17 16.45 3.75 -7.50
C TYR A 17 16.42 2.80 -6.30
N VAL A 18 16.15 1.52 -6.53
CA VAL A 18 16.13 0.49 -5.49
C VAL A 18 17.51 0.25 -4.89
N GLU A 19 18.58 0.52 -5.62
CA GLU A 19 19.96 0.43 -5.11
C GLU A 19 20.44 1.72 -4.43
N THR A 20 19.61 2.78 -4.36
CA THR A 20 20.01 4.02 -3.68
C THR A 20 20.03 3.86 -2.15
N ASP A 21 20.98 4.54 -1.52
CA ASP A 21 21.05 4.67 -0.07
C ASP A 21 19.91 5.56 0.45
N GLY A 22 19.42 5.21 1.64
CA GLY A 22 18.37 5.96 2.34
C GLY A 22 16.98 5.35 2.24
N VAL A 23 16.03 6.03 2.89
CA VAL A 23 14.65 5.58 3.02
C VAL A 23 13.93 5.74 1.67
N LYS A 24 13.49 4.61 1.13
CA LYS A 24 12.79 4.59 -0.16
C LYS A 24 11.31 4.87 0.04
N SER A 25 10.74 5.63 -0.88
CA SER A 25 9.30 5.91 -0.91
C SER A 25 8.76 5.99 -2.33
N LEU A 26 7.43 5.89 -2.49
CA LEU A 26 6.77 6.09 -3.79
C LEU A 26 6.90 7.54 -4.28
N ALA A 27 6.89 8.51 -3.36
CA ALA A 27 7.13 9.91 -3.69
C ALA A 27 8.56 10.13 -4.19
N GLY A 28 9.55 9.52 -3.53
CA GLY A 28 10.94 9.54 -3.98
C GLY A 28 11.11 8.88 -5.35
N LEU A 29 10.39 7.78 -5.62
CA LEU A 29 10.41 7.14 -6.93
C LEU A 29 9.82 8.05 -8.02
N ALA A 30 8.70 8.72 -7.75
CA ALA A 30 8.09 9.65 -8.70
C ALA A 30 9.07 10.79 -9.05
N LEU A 31 9.68 11.40 -8.03
CA LEU A 31 10.70 12.43 -8.20
C LEU A 31 11.93 11.93 -8.98
N TYR A 32 12.43 10.74 -8.66
CA TYR A 32 13.56 10.13 -9.36
C TYR A 32 13.26 9.87 -10.85
N LEU A 33 12.01 9.49 -11.15
CA LEU A 33 11.51 9.34 -12.51
C LEU A 33 11.14 10.68 -13.17
N GLY A 34 11.26 11.82 -12.47
CA GLY A 34 10.91 13.14 -12.97
C GLY A 34 9.46 13.25 -13.41
N ILE A 35 8.55 12.61 -12.66
CA ILE A 35 7.10 12.61 -12.84
C ILE A 35 6.42 12.98 -11.52
N ASP A 36 5.16 13.37 -11.57
CA ASP A 36 4.37 13.58 -10.35
C ASP A 36 3.74 12.26 -9.85
N SER A 37 3.15 12.29 -8.65
CA SER A 37 2.52 11.11 -8.06
C SER A 37 1.26 10.65 -8.81
N ALA A 38 0.55 11.55 -9.49
CA ALA A 38 -0.63 11.19 -10.27
C ALA A 38 -0.22 10.41 -11.53
N GLU A 39 0.83 10.83 -12.21
CA GLU A 39 1.44 10.12 -13.33
C GLU A 39 1.97 8.75 -12.91
N LEU A 40 2.63 8.64 -11.74
CA LEU A 40 3.08 7.34 -11.22
C LEU A 40 1.90 6.39 -10.98
N ASN A 41 0.81 6.88 -10.38
CA ASN A 41 -0.41 6.10 -10.15
C ASN A 41 -1.07 5.67 -11.47
N GLN A 42 -1.10 6.55 -12.48
CA GLN A 42 -1.60 6.19 -13.80
C GLN A 42 -0.77 5.08 -14.45
N LEU A 43 0.57 5.15 -14.37
CA LEU A 43 1.45 4.10 -14.87
C LEU A 43 1.23 2.76 -14.15
N GLN A 44 0.88 2.80 -12.86
CA GLN A 44 0.53 1.62 -12.10
C GLN A 44 -0.80 1.00 -12.58
N SER A 45 -1.78 1.83 -12.94
CA SER A 45 -3.09 1.38 -13.42
C SER A 45 -3.12 0.97 -14.90
N ASP A 46 -2.11 1.34 -15.68
CA ASP A 46 -2.04 1.02 -17.12
C ASP A 46 -1.52 -0.40 -17.38
N SER A 47 -2.45 -1.36 -17.36
CA SER A 47 -2.19 -2.78 -17.59
C SER A 47 -1.90 -3.13 -19.05
N LYS A 48 -2.20 -2.25 -20.01
CA LYS A 48 -2.13 -2.60 -21.44
C LYS A 48 -0.72 -2.73 -21.97
N ASP A 49 0.26 -2.18 -21.25
CA ASP A 49 1.61 -2.02 -21.75
C ASP A 49 2.70 -2.62 -20.86
N GLY A 50 2.34 -3.29 -19.76
CA GLY A 50 3.28 -3.89 -18.81
C GLY A 50 4.06 -2.88 -17.96
N TYR A 51 3.66 -1.61 -17.97
CA TYR A 51 4.20 -0.59 -17.04
C TYR A 51 3.71 -0.87 -15.62
N SER A 52 2.46 -1.30 -15.48
CA SER A 52 1.87 -1.70 -14.20
C SER A 52 2.71 -2.73 -13.45
N GLU A 53 3.19 -3.77 -14.13
CA GLU A 53 4.05 -4.82 -13.56
C GLU A 53 5.39 -4.26 -13.08
N ILE A 54 5.98 -3.35 -13.85
CA ILE A 54 7.26 -2.71 -13.52
C ILE A 54 7.10 -1.79 -12.29
N ILE A 55 6.00 -1.03 -12.20
CA ILE A 55 5.71 -0.20 -11.03
C ILE A 55 5.35 -1.07 -9.82
N ALA A 56 4.62 -2.16 -10.01
CA ALA A 56 4.32 -3.12 -8.96
C ALA A 56 5.60 -3.75 -8.39
N TYR A 57 6.56 -4.12 -9.24
CA TYR A 57 7.88 -4.57 -8.82
C TYR A 57 8.59 -3.53 -7.94
N ALA A 58 8.63 -2.26 -8.39
CA ALA A 58 9.23 -1.18 -7.61
C ALA A 58 8.57 -1.03 -6.23
N ARG A 59 7.24 -1.13 -6.18
CA ARG A 59 6.46 -1.05 -4.95
C ARG A 59 6.82 -2.19 -3.99
N THR A 60 6.92 -3.42 -4.48
CA THR A 60 7.35 -4.57 -3.68
C THR A 60 8.78 -4.39 -3.14
N CYS A 61 9.70 -3.84 -3.93
CA CYS A 61 11.06 -3.55 -3.48
C CYS A 61 11.08 -2.51 -2.35
N ILE A 62 10.30 -1.44 -2.49
CA ILE A 62 10.17 -0.41 -1.45
C ILE A 62 9.54 -1.00 -0.18
N GLU A 63 8.48 -1.80 -0.32
CA GLU A 63 7.84 -2.47 0.81
C GLU A 63 8.84 -3.34 1.57
N LYS A 64 9.58 -4.19 0.86
CA LYS A 64 10.62 -5.05 1.42
C LYS A 64 11.69 -4.23 2.15
N ASP A 65 12.17 -3.14 1.56
CA ASP A 65 13.17 -2.26 2.18
C ASP A 65 12.68 -1.70 3.52
N ILE A 66 11.43 -1.21 3.58
CA ILE A 66 10.82 -0.70 4.81
C ILE A 66 10.67 -1.79 5.87
N VAL A 67 10.19 -2.98 5.49
CA VAL A 67 10.02 -4.12 6.41
C VAL A 67 11.37 -4.57 6.96
N GLU A 68 12.34 -4.86 6.09
CA GLU A 68 13.63 -5.41 6.54
C GLU A 68 14.42 -4.41 7.39
N ASN A 69 14.49 -3.15 6.98
CA ASN A 69 15.23 -2.14 7.74
C ASN A 69 14.48 -1.71 9.01
N GLY A 70 13.16 -1.78 9.04
CA GLY A 70 12.37 -1.64 10.26
C GLY A 70 12.64 -2.77 11.25
N LEU A 71 12.65 -4.03 10.79
CA LEU A 71 12.93 -5.21 11.62
C LEU A 71 14.39 -5.26 12.12
N ARG A 72 15.34 -4.80 11.30
CA ARG A 72 16.76 -4.71 11.68
C ARG A 72 17.09 -3.52 12.58
N GLY A 73 16.12 -2.65 12.88
CA GLY A 73 16.32 -1.43 13.66
C GLY A 73 17.10 -0.32 12.94
N LYS A 74 17.33 -0.45 11.63
CA LYS A 74 17.94 0.60 10.80
C LYS A 74 16.97 1.76 10.57
N TYR A 75 15.68 1.47 10.46
CA TYR A 75 14.62 2.46 10.46
C TYR A 75 13.91 2.48 11.80
N ASN A 76 13.44 3.66 12.20
CA ASN A 76 12.58 3.79 13.36
C ASN A 76 11.31 2.93 13.15
N ALA A 77 11.00 2.04 14.10
CA ALA A 77 9.90 1.09 13.98
C ALA A 77 8.54 1.79 13.80
N SER A 78 8.28 2.87 14.56
CA SER A 78 7.03 3.64 14.45
C SER A 78 6.87 4.28 13.07
N MET A 79 7.96 4.81 12.51
CA MET A 79 7.98 5.34 11.15
C MET A 79 7.72 4.24 10.10
N ALA A 80 8.41 3.09 10.22
CA ALA A 80 8.23 1.97 9.31
C ALA A 80 6.78 1.45 9.35
N SER A 81 6.22 1.24 10.54
CA SER A 81 4.81 0.84 10.70
C SER A 81 3.84 1.88 10.13
N PHE A 82 4.11 3.17 10.32
CA PHE A 82 3.28 4.23 9.73
C PHE A 82 3.26 4.13 8.20
N ILE A 83 4.43 4.01 7.56
CA ILE A 83 4.56 3.89 6.10
C ILE A 83 3.85 2.62 5.60
N LEU A 84 4.02 1.48 6.27
CA LEU A 84 3.38 0.23 5.89
C LEU A 84 1.85 0.34 5.94
N ARG A 85 1.29 1.02 6.95
CA ARG A 85 -0.15 1.26 7.04
C ARG A 85 -0.66 2.23 5.98
N SER A 86 0.00 3.39 5.84
CA SER A 86 -0.47 4.46 4.96
C SER A 86 -0.31 4.12 3.48
N SER A 87 0.76 3.40 3.13
CA SER A 87 1.19 3.26 1.75
C SER A 87 1.13 1.83 1.24
N PHE A 88 1.11 0.80 2.11
CA PHE A 88 1.10 -0.61 1.71
C PHE A 88 -0.11 -1.40 2.23
N GLY A 89 -1.02 -0.75 2.95
CA GLY A 89 -2.30 -1.35 3.35
C GLY A 89 -2.20 -2.30 4.55
N TYR A 90 -1.08 -2.28 5.29
CA TYR A 90 -0.97 -3.02 6.53
C TYR A 90 -1.99 -2.48 7.54
N ARG A 91 -2.53 -3.36 8.37
CA ARG A 91 -3.51 -3.00 9.40
C ARG A 91 -3.16 -3.70 10.68
N ASP A 92 -3.29 -2.96 11.77
CA ASP A 92 -3.21 -3.53 13.10
C ASP A 92 -4.46 -4.40 13.31
N LYS A 93 -4.24 -5.66 13.71
CA LYS A 93 -5.32 -6.55 14.09
C LYS A 93 -5.54 -6.36 15.60
N GLY A 94 -6.68 -5.79 15.95
CA GLY A 94 -7.13 -5.71 17.34
C GLY A 94 -8.19 -6.77 17.61
N GLU A 95 -8.14 -7.38 18.78
CA GLU A 95 -9.27 -8.15 19.32
C GLU A 95 -10.22 -7.18 20.02
N LEU A 96 -11.49 -7.19 19.63
CA LEU A 96 -12.52 -6.50 20.40
C LEU A 96 -12.86 -7.38 21.61
N PRO A 97 -13.08 -6.80 22.80
CA PRO A 97 -13.61 -7.54 23.92
C PRO A 97 -14.96 -8.17 23.50
N PRO A 98 -15.30 -9.37 24.00
CA PRO A 98 -16.56 -10.02 23.67
C PRO A 98 -17.71 -9.06 23.97
N GLN A 99 -18.55 -8.79 22.96
CA GLN A 99 -19.76 -8.01 23.19
C GLN A 99 -20.62 -8.80 24.17
N GLY A 100 -21.04 -8.14 25.25
CA GLY A 100 -21.90 -8.72 26.27
C GLY A 100 -23.22 -9.26 25.70
N PRO A 101 -24.04 -9.92 26.52
CA PRO A 101 -25.27 -10.56 26.04
C PRO A 101 -26.15 -9.57 25.27
N VAL A 102 -26.48 -9.94 24.03
CA VAL A 102 -27.40 -9.18 23.17
C VAL A 102 -28.80 -9.30 23.75
N LYS A 103 -29.34 -8.20 24.27
CA LYS A 103 -30.76 -8.12 24.63
C LYS A 103 -31.57 -7.94 23.34
N ILE A 104 -32.36 -8.95 22.99
CA ILE A 104 -33.34 -8.88 21.91
C ILE A 104 -34.65 -8.46 22.54
N GLU A 105 -35.13 -7.25 22.23
CA GLU A 105 -36.48 -6.81 22.56
C GLU A 105 -37.39 -7.20 21.39
N VAL A 106 -38.26 -8.19 21.60
CA VAL A 106 -39.26 -8.60 20.61
C VAL A 106 -40.44 -7.63 20.74
N ALA A 107 -40.74 -6.89 19.68
CA ALA A 107 -41.93 -6.04 19.62
C ALA A 107 -43.21 -6.91 19.64
N GLU A 108 -44.15 -6.57 20.53
CA GLU A 108 -45.43 -7.29 20.69
C GLU A 108 -46.27 -7.36 19.40
N GLU A 109 -46.05 -6.48 18.43
CA GLU A 109 -46.74 -6.50 17.12
C GLU A 109 -46.46 -7.77 16.27
N LEU A 110 -45.47 -8.57 16.63
CA LEU A 110 -45.14 -9.84 15.95
C LEU A 110 -45.76 -11.08 16.63
N LEU A 111 -46.40 -10.92 17.80
CA LEU A 111 -47.20 -11.96 18.42
C LEU A 111 -48.63 -11.83 17.88
N GLY A 112 -48.81 -12.25 16.62
CA GLY A 112 -50.15 -12.42 16.06
C GLY A 112 -51.00 -13.28 17.00
N ASP A 113 -52.22 -12.82 17.28
CA ASP A 113 -53.17 -13.44 18.21
C ASP A 113 -53.19 -14.96 18.05
N ALA A 114 -52.64 -15.66 19.05
CA ALA A 114 -52.88 -17.08 19.22
C ALA A 114 -54.30 -17.24 19.80
N VAL A 115 -55.30 -17.30 18.92
CA VAL A 115 -56.65 -17.81 19.21
C VAL A 115 -57.00 -18.92 18.22
#